data_AF-A0A6A4PHK7-F1
#
_entry.id   AF-A0A6A4PHK7-F1
#
_cell.length_a   1.000
_cell.length_b   1.000
_cell.length_c   1.000
_cell.angle_alpha   90.00
_cell.angle_beta   90.00
_cell.angle_gamma   90.00
#
_symmetry.space_group_name_H-M   'P 1'
#
loop_
_entity.id
_entity.type
_entity.pdbx_description
1 polymer ?
#
loop_
_entity_poly.entity_id
_entity_poly.type
_entity_poly.pdbx_seq_one_letter_code
_entity_poly.pdbx_strand_id
1 'polypeptide(L)'
;MIHVFLFLYILTSLIKLAKSLSLFIYLLGNLVVLKAMASSLNQGMLCHVIFIASLLCILVTPSMAKLHRFKYDVKENRPLNFLVIGDWGRKGTYNQSLVAKQMGIVGNKLDLDFVISTGDNFYDNGLTSVDDPAFYDSFVNIYTAPSLQKKWYTVLGNHDYRGVVEAQLSHLQRKKDKRWVCLRSFILDAGIKSYTPF
;
A
#
# COMPACT_ATOMS: atom_id res chain seq x y z
N MET A 1 26.03 -11.90 30.77
CA MET A 1 25.29 -11.76 29.50
C MET A 1 25.94 -10.80 28.49
N ILE A 2 26.51 -9.66 28.91
CA ILE A 2 27.05 -8.64 27.98
C ILE A 2 28.26 -9.13 27.14
N HIS A 3 29.12 -10.00 27.69
CA HIS A 3 30.30 -10.51 26.96
C HIS A 3 29.97 -11.44 25.78
N VAL A 4 28.82 -12.14 25.81
CA VAL A 4 28.40 -13.02 24.71
C VAL A 4 27.88 -12.21 23.51
N PHE A 5 27.16 -11.10 23.77
CA PHE A 5 26.68 -10.21 22.72
C PHE A 5 27.80 -9.46 21.99
N LEU A 6 28.83 -9.03 22.72
CA LEU A 6 29.98 -8.34 22.11
C LEU A 6 30.79 -9.28 21.21
N PHE A 7 30.96 -10.55 21.61
CA PHE A 7 31.63 -11.57 20.80
C PHE A 7 30.86 -11.89 19.51
N LEU A 8 29.54 -12.07 19.58
CA LEU A 8 28.68 -12.27 18.41
C LEU A 8 28.66 -11.06 17.46
N TYR A 9 28.71 -9.84 17.99
CA TYR A 9 28.78 -8.63 17.17
C TYR A 9 30.11 -8.48 16.43
N ILE A 10 31.23 -8.76 17.11
CA ILE A 10 32.57 -8.74 16.50
C ILE A 10 32.69 -9.85 15.46
N LEU A 11 32.21 -11.07 15.76
CA LEU A 11 32.24 -12.20 14.84
C LEU A 11 31.39 -11.95 13.58
N THR A 12 30.18 -11.40 13.73
CA THR A 12 29.31 -11.06 12.57
C THR A 12 29.87 -9.89 11.75
N SER A 13 30.54 -8.93 12.39
CA SER A 13 31.21 -7.82 11.69
C SER A 13 32.45 -8.30 10.94
N LEU A 14 33.24 -9.21 11.51
CA LEU A 14 34.39 -9.85 10.84
C LEU A 14 33.94 -10.77 9.69
N ILE A 15 32.83 -11.49 9.83
CA ILE A 15 32.23 -12.29 8.74
C ILE A 15 31.72 -11.39 7.61
N LYS A 16 31.13 -10.23 7.92
CA LYS A 16 30.74 -9.23 6.90
C LYS A 16 31.95 -8.62 6.19
N LEU A 17 33.02 -8.32 6.94
CA LEU A 17 34.28 -7.79 6.39
C LEU A 17 35.00 -8.84 5.51
N ALA A 18 35.02 -10.10 5.94
CA ALA A 18 35.59 -11.23 5.20
C ALA A 18 34.80 -11.55 3.92
N LYS A 19 33.45 -11.48 3.96
CA LYS A 19 32.60 -11.59 2.77
C LYS A 19 32.77 -10.40 1.83
N SER A 20 32.96 -9.20 2.35
CA SER A 20 33.28 -8.01 1.55
C SER A 20 34.63 -8.13 0.86
N LEU A 21 35.67 -8.64 1.54
CA LEU A 21 37.00 -8.79 0.97
C LEU A 21 37.06 -9.95 -0.05
N SER A 22 36.38 -11.06 0.23
CA SER A 22 36.21 -12.18 -0.71
C SER A 22 35.41 -11.76 -1.96
N LEU A 23 34.32 -11.01 -1.78
CA LEU A 23 33.53 -10.45 -2.89
C LEU A 23 34.32 -9.39 -3.66
N PHE A 24 35.14 -8.57 -2.99
CA PHE A 24 35.99 -7.57 -3.62
C PHE A 24 37.15 -8.19 -4.41
N ILE A 25 37.82 -9.23 -3.88
CA ILE A 25 38.85 -10.00 -4.59
C ILE A 25 38.22 -10.78 -5.76
N TYR A 26 37.03 -11.36 -5.57
CA TYR A 26 36.27 -12.00 -6.65
C TYR A 26 35.87 -11.00 -7.74
N LEU A 27 35.43 -9.79 -7.38
CA LEU A 27 35.12 -8.71 -8.31
C LEU A 27 36.36 -8.20 -9.04
N LEU A 28 37.50 -8.01 -8.36
CA LEU A 28 38.77 -7.61 -8.98
C LEU A 28 39.33 -8.67 -9.92
N GLY A 29 39.30 -9.94 -9.50
CA GLY A 29 39.70 -11.07 -10.33
C GLY A 29 38.85 -11.21 -11.59
N ASN A 30 37.54 -11.03 -11.46
CA ASN A 30 36.64 -10.99 -12.61
C ASN A 30 36.84 -9.74 -13.48
N LEU A 31 37.24 -8.59 -12.92
CA LEU A 31 37.46 -7.36 -13.69
C LEU A 31 38.65 -7.49 -14.65
N VAL A 32 39.70 -8.22 -14.26
CA VAL A 32 40.87 -8.49 -15.11
C VAL A 32 40.49 -9.45 -16.25
N VAL A 33 39.74 -10.51 -15.94
CA VAL A 33 39.24 -11.47 -16.94
C VAL A 33 38.25 -10.80 -17.90
N LEU A 34 37.32 -9.97 -17.38
CA LEU A 34 36.38 -9.17 -18.18
C LEU A 34 37.10 -8.20 -19.11
N LYS A 35 38.18 -7.54 -18.66
CA LYS A 35 39.01 -6.68 -19.51
C LYS A 35 39.73 -7.47 -20.61
N ALA A 36 40.30 -8.63 -20.30
CA ALA A 36 40.95 -9.49 -21.28
C ALA A 36 39.97 -10.02 -22.33
N MET A 37 38.78 -10.48 -21.91
CA MET A 37 37.72 -10.93 -22.82
C MET A 37 37.17 -9.79 -23.68
N ALA A 38 36.94 -8.60 -23.09
CA ALA A 38 36.51 -7.42 -23.83
C ALA A 38 37.54 -6.98 -24.89
N SER A 39 38.84 -7.13 -24.61
CA SER A 39 39.92 -6.80 -25.56
C SER A 39 40.04 -7.78 -26.73
N SER A 40 39.44 -8.98 -26.62
CA SER A 40 39.38 -9.99 -27.69
C SER A 40 38.11 -9.92 -28.55
N LEU A 41 37.13 -9.08 -28.18
CA LEU A 41 35.86 -8.92 -28.90
C LEU A 41 35.95 -7.72 -29.84
N ASN A 42 35.46 -7.86 -31.08
CA ASN A 42 35.28 -6.69 -31.93
C ASN A 42 34.15 -5.80 -31.39
N GLN A 43 34.16 -4.51 -31.77
CA GLN A 43 33.23 -3.51 -31.25
C GLN A 43 31.74 -3.93 -31.39
N GLY A 44 31.39 -4.65 -32.45
CA GLY A 44 30.03 -5.16 -32.67
C GLY A 44 29.64 -6.26 -31.68
N MET A 45 30.53 -7.20 -31.38
CA MET A 45 30.29 -8.27 -30.42
C MET A 45 30.18 -7.74 -28.98
N LEU A 46 30.96 -6.72 -28.62
CA LEU A 46 30.87 -6.07 -27.31
C LEU A 46 29.50 -5.41 -27.10
N CYS A 47 28.95 -4.74 -28.13
CA CYS A 47 27.61 -4.18 -28.09
C CYS A 47 26.52 -5.25 -27.85
N HIS A 48 26.63 -6.42 -28.50
CA HIS A 48 25.69 -7.52 -28.30
C HIS A 48 25.75 -8.12 -26.90
N VAL A 49 26.95 -8.31 -26.34
CA VAL A 49 27.12 -8.81 -24.96
C VAL A 49 26.53 -7.83 -23.95
N ILE A 50 26.78 -6.52 -24.11
CA ILE A 50 26.20 -5.49 -23.25
C ILE A 50 24.67 -5.47 -23.35
N PHE A 51 24.13 -5.60 -24.57
CA PHE A 51 22.68 -5.63 -24.79
C PHE A 51 22.02 -6.85 -24.14
N ILE A 52 22.59 -8.05 -24.32
CA ILE A 52 22.09 -9.30 -23.72
C ILE A 52 22.19 -9.24 -22.19
N ALA A 53 23.32 -8.75 -21.65
CA ALA A 53 23.48 -8.58 -20.20
C ALA A 53 22.46 -7.57 -19.64
N SER A 54 22.18 -6.49 -20.35
CA SER A 54 21.17 -5.50 -19.95
C SER A 54 19.76 -6.09 -19.96
N LEU A 55 19.42 -6.88 -20.98
CA LEU A 55 18.14 -7.58 -21.08
C LEU A 55 17.97 -8.60 -19.95
N LEU A 56 19.02 -9.39 -19.67
CA LEU A 56 19.03 -10.35 -18.56
C LEU A 56 18.90 -9.64 -17.21
N CYS A 57 19.58 -8.50 -17.00
CA CYS A 57 19.40 -7.69 -15.80
C CYS A 57 17.95 -7.23 -15.62
N ILE A 58 17.28 -6.77 -16.68
CA ILE A 58 15.86 -6.37 -16.62
C ILE A 58 14.98 -7.58 -16.26
N LEU A 59 15.20 -8.73 -16.89
CA LEU A 59 14.44 -9.97 -16.63
C LEU A 59 14.65 -10.54 -15.21
N VAL A 60 15.80 -10.25 -14.59
CA VAL A 60 16.16 -10.75 -13.26
C VAL A 60 15.80 -9.73 -12.16
N THR A 61 15.36 -8.51 -12.49
CA THR A 61 14.83 -7.60 -11.46
C THR A 61 13.49 -8.12 -10.94
N PRO A 62 13.37 -8.59 -9.68
CA PRO A 62 12.07 -8.86 -9.12
C PRO A 62 11.30 -7.54 -9.07
N SER A 63 10.06 -7.53 -9.58
CA SER A 63 9.14 -6.42 -9.35
C SER A 63 8.85 -6.36 -7.85
N MET A 64 9.62 -5.55 -7.12
CA MET A 64 9.40 -5.27 -5.71
C MET A 64 8.29 -4.22 -5.55
N ALA A 65 7.09 -4.52 -6.03
CA ALA A 65 5.92 -3.73 -5.71
C ALA A 65 5.55 -3.96 -4.22
N LYS A 66 6.22 -3.23 -3.32
CA LYS A 66 5.89 -3.27 -1.89
C LYS A 66 4.55 -2.56 -1.69
N LEU A 67 3.56 -3.28 -1.17
CA LEU A 67 2.27 -2.70 -0.80
C LEU A 67 2.47 -1.55 0.19
N HIS A 68 1.73 -0.46 -0.03
CA HIS A 68 1.69 0.65 0.92
C HIS A 68 1.17 0.15 2.27
N ARG A 69 1.84 0.52 3.37
CA ARG A 69 1.48 0.07 4.71
C ARG A 69 1.05 1.26 5.56
N PHE A 70 -0.18 1.23 6.04
CA PHE A 70 -0.65 2.11 7.08
C PHE A 70 -0.50 1.41 8.42
N LYS A 71 0.11 2.08 9.40
CA LYS A 71 0.01 1.68 10.79
C LYS A 71 -1.20 2.38 11.42
N TYR A 72 -1.99 1.62 12.16
CA TYR A 72 -3.05 2.15 13.01
C TYR A 72 -2.66 1.94 14.46
N ASP A 73 -2.53 3.03 15.20
CA ASP A 73 -2.22 2.99 16.63
C ASP A 73 -3.48 2.57 17.38
N VAL A 74 -3.54 1.32 17.82
CA VAL A 74 -4.71 0.82 18.53
C VAL A 74 -4.75 1.42 19.93
N LYS A 75 -5.94 1.90 20.34
CA LYS A 75 -6.11 2.37 21.71
C LYS A 75 -5.92 1.21 22.70
N GLU A 76 -5.21 1.47 23.78
CA GLU A 76 -5.01 0.48 24.84
C GLU A 76 -6.32 0.17 25.58
N ASN A 77 -6.39 -1.03 26.17
CA ASN A 77 -7.51 -1.47 27.04
C ASN A 77 -8.92 -1.46 26.42
N ARG A 78 -9.03 -1.50 25.09
CA ARG A 78 -10.30 -1.74 24.40
C ARG A 78 -10.14 -2.57 23.12
N PRO A 79 -11.22 -3.21 22.62
CA PRO A 79 -11.24 -3.84 21.31
C PRO A 79 -11.04 -2.86 20.17
N LEU A 80 -10.50 -3.35 19.06
CA LEU A 80 -10.46 -2.64 17.78
C LEU A 80 -11.84 -2.75 17.12
N ASN A 81 -12.49 -1.61 16.89
CA ASN A 81 -13.85 -1.57 16.35
C ASN A 81 -13.86 -0.86 15.00
N PHE A 82 -14.21 -1.57 13.93
CA PHE A 82 -14.31 -1.00 12.59
C PHE A 82 -15.57 -1.51 11.88
N LEU A 83 -16.02 -0.75 10.88
CA LEU A 83 -17.11 -1.15 9.98
C LEU A 83 -16.53 -1.51 8.61
N VAL A 84 -17.19 -2.44 7.92
CA VAL A 84 -16.86 -2.83 6.55
C VAL A 84 -18.07 -2.54 5.66
N ILE A 85 -17.85 -1.87 4.53
CA ILE A 85 -18.90 -1.54 3.56
C ILE A 85 -18.42 -1.69 2.10
N GLY A 86 -19.25 -2.30 1.26
CA GLY A 86 -19.05 -2.37 -0.19
C GLY A 86 -20.26 -1.84 -0.92
N ASP A 87 -20.11 -1.61 -2.23
CA ASP A 87 -21.24 -1.49 -3.15
C ASP A 87 -22.23 -0.36 -2.78
N TRP A 88 -21.74 0.86 -2.50
CA TRP A 88 -22.51 1.82 -1.71
C TRP A 88 -22.88 3.16 -2.37
N GLY A 89 -22.03 3.76 -3.22
CA GLY A 89 -22.24 5.16 -3.61
C GLY A 89 -23.30 5.38 -4.69
N ARG A 90 -24.47 5.86 -4.27
CA ARG A 90 -25.63 6.12 -5.13
C ARG A 90 -26.36 7.41 -4.76
N LYS A 91 -25.63 8.47 -4.40
CA LYS A 91 -26.19 9.80 -4.11
C LYS A 91 -27.32 9.80 -3.07
N GLY A 92 -27.24 8.92 -2.07
CA GLY A 92 -28.26 8.74 -1.03
C GLY A 92 -29.43 7.80 -1.39
N THR A 93 -29.54 7.40 -2.66
CA THR A 93 -30.58 6.49 -3.15
C THR A 93 -30.26 5.02 -2.85
N TYR A 94 -31.16 4.09 -3.20
CA TYR A 94 -31.03 2.64 -2.92
C TYR A 94 -30.69 2.33 -1.46
N ASN A 95 -31.41 2.99 -0.53
CA ASN A 95 -31.21 2.89 0.91
C ASN A 95 -29.84 3.35 1.43
N GLN A 96 -28.97 3.94 0.60
CA GLN A 96 -27.65 4.38 1.03
C GLN A 96 -27.73 5.33 2.24
N SER A 97 -28.63 6.31 2.24
CA SER A 97 -28.81 7.21 3.39
C SER A 97 -29.34 6.50 4.64
N LEU A 98 -30.17 5.46 4.47
CA LEU A 98 -30.67 4.66 5.59
C LEU A 98 -29.56 3.81 6.20
N VAL A 99 -28.71 3.19 5.38
CA VAL A 99 -27.50 2.48 5.81
C VAL A 99 -26.55 3.43 6.52
N ALA A 100 -26.30 4.61 5.96
CA ALA A 100 -25.44 5.62 6.58
C ALA A 100 -25.95 6.04 7.98
N LYS A 101 -27.26 6.19 8.15
CA LYS A 101 -27.88 6.46 9.46
C LYS A 101 -27.61 5.33 10.46
N GLN A 102 -27.78 4.07 10.05
CA GLN A 102 -27.53 2.93 10.93
C GLN A 102 -26.04 2.75 11.26
N MET A 103 -25.16 2.95 10.27
CA MET A 103 -23.72 2.99 10.49
C MET A 103 -23.34 4.07 11.52
N GLY A 104 -23.99 5.23 11.49
CA GLY A 104 -23.79 6.29 12.50
C GLY A 104 -24.16 5.84 13.91
N ILE A 105 -25.31 5.19 14.07
CA ILE A 105 -25.78 4.66 15.35
C ILE A 105 -24.83 3.58 15.87
N VAL A 106 -24.47 2.61 15.03
CA VAL A 106 -23.56 1.51 15.40
C VAL A 106 -22.17 2.04 15.70
N GLY A 107 -21.64 2.95 14.86
CA GLY A 107 -20.33 3.56 15.07
C GLY A 107 -20.22 4.32 16.38
N ASN A 108 -21.32 4.94 16.84
CA ASN A 108 -21.35 5.60 18.15
C ASN A 108 -21.32 4.58 19.30
N LYS A 109 -22.09 3.49 19.20
CA LYS A 109 -22.12 2.42 20.22
C LYS A 109 -20.76 1.72 20.38
N LEU A 110 -20.01 1.60 19.29
CA LEU A 110 -18.74 0.85 19.28
C LEU A 110 -17.49 1.71 19.54
N ASP A 111 -17.57 3.03 19.68
CA ASP A 111 -16.39 3.93 19.61
C ASP A 111 -15.48 3.58 18.41
N LEU A 112 -16.06 3.75 17.22
CA LEU A 112 -15.46 3.36 15.96
C LEU A 112 -14.03 3.93 15.76
N ASP A 113 -13.11 3.07 15.34
CA ASP A 113 -11.73 3.40 14.98
C ASP A 113 -11.64 3.93 13.54
N PHE A 114 -12.15 3.15 12.58
CA PHE A 114 -12.15 3.47 11.16
C PHE A 114 -13.22 2.68 10.38
N VAL A 115 -13.34 2.98 9.09
CA VAL A 115 -14.16 2.22 8.14
C VAL A 115 -13.27 1.61 7.07
N ILE A 116 -13.54 0.38 6.69
CA ILE A 116 -12.96 -0.27 5.50
C ILE A 116 -14.02 -0.27 4.41
N SER A 117 -13.65 0.16 3.21
CA SER A 117 -14.47 -0.04 2.03
C SER A 117 -13.85 -1.02 1.05
N THR A 118 -14.65 -2.00 0.62
CA THR A 118 -14.23 -3.09 -0.27
C THR A 118 -14.37 -2.75 -1.76
N GLY A 119 -14.72 -1.51 -2.09
CA GLY A 119 -14.87 -1.04 -3.47
C GLY A 119 -16.32 -0.88 -3.91
N ASP A 120 -16.47 -0.58 -5.19
CA ASP A 120 -17.73 -0.15 -5.81
C ASP A 120 -18.28 1.10 -5.11
N ASN A 121 -17.40 2.10 -5.08
CA ASN A 121 -17.60 3.31 -4.30
C ASN A 121 -18.56 4.28 -4.96
N PHE A 122 -18.60 4.34 -6.30
CA PHE A 122 -19.47 5.25 -7.04
C PHE A 122 -20.11 4.55 -8.24
N TYR A 123 -21.42 4.35 -8.17
CA TYR A 123 -22.21 3.74 -9.24
C TYR A 123 -22.77 4.77 -10.22
N ASP A 124 -23.00 4.40 -11.49
CA ASP A 124 -22.67 3.09 -12.08
C ASP A 124 -21.27 3.03 -12.71
N ASN A 125 -20.63 4.19 -12.93
CA ASN A 125 -19.40 4.30 -13.72
C ASN A 125 -18.29 5.12 -13.05
N GLY A 126 -18.10 4.95 -11.75
CA GLY A 126 -17.04 5.65 -11.02
C GLY A 126 -17.20 7.18 -11.02
N LEU A 127 -16.11 7.89 -10.76
CA LEU A 127 -16.04 9.35 -10.90
C LEU A 127 -15.55 9.72 -12.30
N THR A 128 -16.06 10.80 -12.87
CA THR A 128 -15.65 11.33 -14.18
C THR A 128 -14.41 12.22 -14.12
N SER A 129 -14.11 12.80 -12.96
CA SER A 129 -12.92 13.62 -12.70
C SER A 129 -12.72 13.78 -11.20
N VAL A 130 -11.61 14.40 -10.79
CA VAL A 130 -11.40 14.77 -9.38
C VAL A 130 -12.48 15.73 -8.86
N ASP A 131 -13.10 16.51 -9.76
CA ASP A 131 -14.13 17.52 -9.46
C ASP A 131 -15.56 17.00 -9.62
N ASP A 132 -15.72 15.70 -9.85
CA ASP A 132 -17.05 15.10 -9.97
C ASP A 132 -17.88 15.30 -8.67
N PRO A 133 -19.08 15.90 -8.76
CA PRO A 133 -19.95 16.12 -7.60
C PRO A 133 -20.40 14.83 -6.93
N ALA A 134 -20.36 13.67 -7.62
CA ALA A 134 -20.72 12.38 -7.05
C ALA A 134 -19.90 12.01 -5.81
N PHE A 135 -18.67 12.55 -5.67
CA PHE A 135 -17.91 12.41 -4.43
C PHE A 135 -18.63 13.05 -3.23
N TYR A 136 -19.16 14.26 -3.41
CA TYR A 136 -19.91 14.93 -2.35
C TYR A 136 -21.27 14.26 -2.14
N ASP A 137 -21.98 14.02 -3.24
CA ASP A 137 -23.35 13.51 -3.22
C ASP A 137 -23.43 12.08 -2.68
N SER A 138 -22.40 11.26 -2.88
CA SER A 138 -22.41 9.85 -2.48
C SER A 138 -21.54 9.56 -1.26
N PHE A 139 -20.58 10.41 -0.90
CA PHE A 139 -19.71 10.16 0.25
C PHE A 139 -19.79 11.27 1.29
N VAL A 140 -19.37 12.49 0.93
CA VAL A 140 -19.19 13.58 1.91
C VAL A 140 -20.47 13.90 2.65
N ASN A 141 -21.56 14.10 1.88
CA ASN A 141 -22.85 14.55 2.40
C ASN A 141 -23.77 13.40 2.87
N ILE A 142 -23.37 12.14 2.65
CA ILE A 142 -24.15 10.97 3.06
C ILE A 142 -23.71 10.47 4.43
N TYR A 143 -22.40 10.29 4.64
CA TYR A 143 -21.86 9.71 5.86
C TYR A 143 -21.49 10.80 6.87
N THR A 144 -22.45 11.62 7.28
CA THR A 144 -22.24 12.84 8.07
C THR A 144 -22.25 12.63 9.58
N ALA A 145 -22.66 11.46 10.06
CA ALA A 145 -22.72 11.17 11.50
C ALA A 145 -21.36 11.45 12.19
N PRO A 146 -21.33 12.04 13.40
CA PRO A 146 -20.08 12.34 14.12
C PRO A 146 -19.20 11.10 14.32
N SER A 147 -19.80 9.95 14.61
CA SER A 147 -19.13 8.66 14.76
C SER A 147 -18.46 8.14 13.48
N LEU A 148 -18.88 8.62 12.30
CA LEU A 148 -18.31 8.28 10.99
C LEU A 148 -17.26 9.28 10.51
N GLN A 149 -16.94 10.31 11.30
CA GLN A 149 -15.84 11.25 11.03
C GLN A 149 -14.48 10.62 11.36
N LYS A 150 -14.24 9.45 10.76
CA LYS A 150 -13.05 8.59 10.91
C LYS A 150 -12.38 8.39 9.56
N LYS A 151 -11.20 7.77 9.53
CA LYS A 151 -10.58 7.39 8.24
C LYS A 151 -11.39 6.28 7.56
N TRP A 152 -11.54 6.39 6.25
CA TRP A 152 -12.15 5.41 5.36
C TRP A 152 -11.07 4.83 4.45
N TYR A 153 -10.64 3.62 4.78
CA TYR A 153 -9.65 2.85 4.04
C TYR A 153 -10.33 2.11 2.91
N THR A 154 -10.16 2.59 1.69
CA THR A 154 -10.99 2.25 0.54
C THR A 154 -10.14 1.65 -0.58
N VAL A 155 -10.66 0.61 -1.23
CA VAL A 155 -10.12 0.10 -2.50
C VAL A 155 -11.11 0.36 -3.63
N LEU A 156 -10.73 0.02 -4.86
CA LEU A 156 -11.57 0.18 -6.05
C LEU A 156 -12.27 -1.13 -6.36
N GLY A 157 -13.55 -1.06 -6.72
CA GLY A 157 -14.32 -2.17 -7.30
C GLY A 157 -14.49 -2.02 -8.81
N ASN A 158 -15.14 -2.97 -9.47
CA ASN A 158 -15.27 -2.98 -10.93
C ASN A 158 -16.07 -1.80 -11.48
N HIS A 159 -17.03 -1.24 -10.74
CA HIS A 159 -17.76 -0.04 -11.17
C HIS A 159 -16.87 1.21 -11.15
N ASP A 160 -15.93 1.28 -10.21
CA ASP A 160 -14.97 2.38 -10.11
C ASP A 160 -14.01 2.44 -11.31
N TYR A 161 -13.65 1.26 -11.85
CA TYR A 161 -12.80 1.13 -13.04
C TYR A 161 -13.46 1.57 -14.35
N ARG A 162 -14.77 1.83 -14.36
CA ARG A 162 -15.48 2.34 -15.54
C ARG A 162 -15.38 3.87 -15.67
N GLY A 163 -14.89 4.56 -14.63
CA GLY A 163 -14.65 5.99 -14.63
C GLY A 163 -13.16 6.35 -14.65
N VAL A 164 -12.85 7.59 -14.27
CA VAL A 164 -11.50 8.09 -14.05
C VAL A 164 -11.00 7.62 -12.68
N VAL A 165 -10.31 6.47 -12.69
CA VAL A 165 -9.77 5.84 -11.49
C VAL A 165 -8.85 6.79 -10.70
N GLU A 166 -8.05 7.57 -11.42
CA GLU A 166 -7.09 8.52 -10.85
C GLU A 166 -7.78 9.58 -9.99
N ALA A 167 -9.06 9.90 -10.25
CA ALA A 167 -9.83 10.82 -9.42
C ALA A 167 -9.95 10.31 -7.98
N GLN A 168 -10.30 9.03 -7.81
CA GLN A 168 -10.45 8.40 -6.49
C GLN A 168 -9.10 8.22 -5.78
N LEU A 169 -8.06 7.87 -6.53
CA LEU A 169 -6.69 7.65 -6.01
C LEU A 169 -5.95 8.97 -5.68
N SER A 170 -6.39 10.08 -6.26
CA SER A 170 -5.69 11.35 -6.17
C SER A 170 -5.62 11.87 -4.74
N HIS A 171 -4.48 12.47 -4.38
CA HIS A 171 -4.34 13.20 -3.12
C HIS A 171 -5.34 14.37 -3.03
N LEU A 172 -5.82 14.88 -4.16
CA LEU A 172 -6.80 15.97 -4.20
C LEU A 172 -8.14 15.52 -3.60
N GLN A 173 -8.53 14.27 -3.81
CA GLN A 173 -9.74 13.71 -3.21
C GLN A 173 -9.67 13.73 -1.68
N ARG A 174 -8.51 13.39 -1.13
CA ARG A 174 -8.21 13.47 0.31
C ARG A 174 -8.13 14.91 0.84
N LYS A 175 -7.77 15.88 -0.01
CA LYS A 175 -7.82 17.31 0.36
C LYS A 175 -9.27 17.78 0.49
N LYS A 176 -10.19 17.27 -0.34
CA LYS A 176 -11.63 17.57 -0.28
C LYS A 176 -12.29 17.00 0.98
N ASP A 177 -11.93 15.77 1.34
CA ASP A 177 -12.35 15.15 2.60
C ASP A 177 -11.22 14.28 3.17
N LYS A 178 -10.71 14.66 4.36
CA LYS A 178 -9.58 13.99 5.01
C LYS A 178 -9.88 12.55 5.41
N ARG A 179 -11.15 12.15 5.47
CA ARG A 179 -11.58 10.78 5.74
C ARG A 179 -11.18 9.85 4.59
N TRP A 180 -11.13 10.34 3.35
CA TRP A 180 -10.94 9.52 2.16
C TRP A 180 -9.49 9.01 2.00
N VAL A 181 -9.30 7.71 2.16
CA VAL A 181 -8.03 7.02 1.94
C VAL A 181 -8.23 5.92 0.90
N CYS A 182 -8.09 6.24 -0.39
CA CYS A 182 -8.23 5.25 -1.47
C CYS A 182 -6.89 4.90 -2.11
N LEU A 183 -6.60 3.60 -2.21
CA LEU A 183 -5.47 3.05 -2.98
C LEU A 183 -5.92 1.76 -3.67
N ARG A 184 -5.24 1.37 -4.75
CA ARG A 184 -5.52 0.09 -5.44
C ARG A 184 -5.33 -1.12 -4.51
N SER A 185 -4.30 -1.05 -3.67
CA SER A 185 -3.99 -2.08 -2.68
C SER A 185 -3.10 -1.50 -1.58
N PHE A 186 -3.32 -1.93 -0.34
CA PHE A 186 -2.54 -1.53 0.83
C PHE A 186 -2.71 -2.55 1.95
N ILE A 187 -1.83 -2.46 2.95
CA ILE A 187 -1.94 -3.19 4.20
C ILE A 187 -2.26 -2.18 5.29
N LEU A 188 -3.29 -2.47 6.09
CA LEU A 188 -3.57 -1.77 7.33
C LEU A 188 -3.12 -2.66 8.48
N ASP A 189 -2.08 -2.25 9.18
CA ASP A 189 -1.48 -2.97 10.30
C ASP A 189 -1.92 -2.32 11.62
N ALA A 190 -2.73 -3.05 12.39
CA ALA A 190 -3.20 -2.65 13.72
C ALA A 190 -2.55 -3.50 14.83
N GLY A 191 -1.49 -4.26 14.54
CA GLY A 191 -0.91 -5.20 15.50
C GLY A 191 -1.85 -6.33 15.93
N ILE A 192 -1.47 -7.05 17.00
CA ILE A 192 -2.25 -8.16 17.56
C ILE A 192 -2.99 -7.65 18.80
N LYS A 193 -4.32 -7.79 18.80
CA LYS A 193 -5.18 -7.59 19.97
C LYS A 193 -5.72 -8.93 20.43
N SER A 194 -5.70 -9.17 21.74
CA SER A 194 -6.39 -10.32 22.32
C SER A 194 -7.89 -10.17 22.10
N TYR A 195 -8.50 -11.17 21.46
CA TYR A 195 -9.94 -11.25 21.29
C TYR A 195 -10.56 -11.77 22.59
N THR A 196 -11.48 -10.99 23.18
CA THR A 196 -12.38 -11.47 24.22
C THR A 196 -13.76 -11.61 23.57
N PRO A 197 -14.27 -12.84 23.35
CA PRO A 197 -15.62 -13.03 22.83
C PRO A 197 -16.64 -12.41 23.79
N PHE A 198 -17.68 -11.80 23.22
CA PHE A 198 -18.88 -11.35 23.94
C PHE A 198 -19.71 -12.54 24.43
#